data_AF-A0A2W4UT02-F1
#
_entry.id   AF-A0A2W4UT02-F1
#
_cell.length_a   1.000
_cell.length_b   1.000
_cell.length_c   1.000
_cell.angle_alpha   90.00
_cell.angle_beta   90.00
_cell.angle_gamma   90.00
#
_symmetry.space_group_name_H-M   'P 1'
#
loop_
_entity.id
_entity.type
_entity.pdbx_description
1 polymer ?
#
loop_
_entity_poly.entity_id
_entity_poly.type
_entity_poly.pdbx_seq_one_letter_code
_entity_poly.pdbx_strand_id
1 'polypeptide(L)'
;MQIIEITMWIIGFSILIIPVVLPLSLTLLTWLTPKSVIDRYVCPPYFSEFESSAYRYFPTSWIRTLLFSLAISIPIFRRIRGFGDMQKQVPLWFNVASRLFVYVVLGYLFSVCIAIGILVVIATFGLHK
;
A
#
# COMPACT_ATOMS: atom_id res chain seq x y z
N MET A 1 -24.42 20.71 -9.78
CA MET A 1 -23.47 20.65 -10.91
C MET A 1 -22.01 20.63 -10.41
N GLN A 2 -21.59 21.57 -9.55
CA GLN A 2 -20.22 21.62 -9.00
C GLN A 2 -19.72 20.34 -8.30
N ILE A 3 -20.57 19.66 -7.50
CA ILE A 3 -20.16 18.43 -6.78
C ILE A 3 -19.80 17.30 -7.77
N ILE A 4 -20.60 17.12 -8.82
CA ILE A 4 -20.35 16.09 -9.85
C ILE A 4 -19.02 16.37 -10.55
N GLU A 5 -18.78 17.63 -10.92
CA GLU A 5 -17.54 18.06 -11.56
C GLU A 5 -16.31 17.78 -10.69
N ILE A 6 -16.33 18.21 -9.42
CA ILE A 6 -15.26 17.93 -8.45
C ILE A 6 -15.00 16.41 -8.33
N THR A 7 -16.06 15.61 -8.32
CA THR A 7 -15.95 14.16 -8.14
C THR A 7 -15.36 13.49 -9.39
N MET A 8 -15.74 13.95 -10.59
CA MET A 8 -15.14 13.50 -11.84
C MET A 8 -13.66 13.88 -11.92
N TRP A 9 -13.27 15.08 -11.48
CA TRP A 9 -11.88 15.49 -11.41
C TRP A 9 -11.07 14.58 -10.48
N ILE A 10 -11.57 14.28 -9.28
CA ILE A 10 -10.89 13.38 -8.33
C ILE A 10 -10.67 12.00 -8.96
N ILE A 11 -11.68 11.42 -9.60
CA ILE A 11 -11.57 10.10 -10.23
C ILE A 11 -10.62 10.16 -11.43
N GLY A 12 -10.74 11.18 -12.29
CA GLY A 12 -9.89 11.37 -13.46
C GLY A 12 -8.41 11.51 -13.09
N PHE A 13 -8.10 12.35 -12.12
CA PHE A 13 -6.72 12.48 -11.60
C PHE A 13 -6.23 11.18 -10.97
N SER A 14 -7.09 10.42 -10.30
CA SER A 14 -6.72 9.13 -9.69
C SER A 14 -6.28 8.09 -10.70
N ILE A 15 -6.96 8.03 -11.86
CA ILE A 15 -6.59 7.12 -12.95
C ILE A 15 -5.18 7.41 -13.46
N LEU A 16 -4.73 8.66 -13.40
CA LEU A 16 -3.39 9.08 -13.84
C LEU A 16 -2.33 8.93 -12.74
N ILE A 17 -2.67 9.29 -11.50
CA ILE A 17 -1.73 9.35 -10.38
C ILE A 17 -1.40 7.95 -9.85
N ILE A 18 -2.39 7.07 -9.69
CA ILE A 18 -2.20 5.73 -9.13
C ILE A 18 -1.15 4.91 -9.90
N PRO A 19 -1.23 4.74 -11.23
CA PRO A 19 -0.29 3.90 -11.98
C PRO A 19 1.12 4.46 -12.03
N VAL A 20 1.34 5.74 -11.69
CA VAL A 20 2.67 6.35 -11.66
C VAL A 20 3.23 6.37 -10.24
N VAL A 21 2.50 6.94 -9.30
CA VAL A 21 2.98 7.19 -7.93
C VAL A 21 3.11 5.88 -7.14
N LEU A 22 2.20 4.92 -7.32
CA LEU A 22 2.23 3.68 -6.55
C LEU A 22 3.43 2.78 -6.95
N PRO A 23 3.70 2.51 -8.24
CA PRO A 23 4.89 1.75 -8.62
C PRO A 23 6.20 2.49 -8.32
N LEU A 24 6.23 3.82 -8.48
CA LEU A 24 7.41 4.63 -8.17
C LEU A 24 7.74 4.56 -6.67
N SER A 25 6.75 4.78 -5.81
CA SER A 25 6.93 4.70 -4.36
C SER A 25 7.29 3.30 -3.89
N LEU A 26 6.69 2.24 -4.46
CA LEU A 26 7.08 0.86 -4.20
C LEU A 26 8.52 0.58 -4.63
N THR A 27 8.95 1.07 -5.79
CA THR A 27 10.32 0.88 -6.28
C THR A 27 11.32 1.57 -5.36
N LEU A 28 11.04 2.83 -5.00
CA LEU A 28 11.87 3.59 -4.05
C LEU A 28 11.95 2.88 -2.70
N LEU A 29 10.82 2.46 -2.14
CA LEU A 29 10.79 1.79 -0.84
C LEU A 29 11.47 0.40 -0.88
N THR A 30 11.36 -0.30 -2.01
CA THR A 30 12.04 -1.58 -2.24
C THR A 30 13.55 -1.38 -2.27
N TRP A 31 14.01 -0.37 -2.99
CA TRP A 31 15.43 -0.05 -3.09
C TRP A 31 16.00 0.45 -1.76
N LEU A 32 15.20 1.22 -1.02
CA LEU A 32 15.52 1.67 0.33
C LEU A 32 15.33 0.57 1.40
N THR A 33 14.84 -0.63 1.07
CA THR A 33 14.68 -1.67 2.10
C THR A 33 16.06 -2.15 2.56
N PRO A 34 16.40 -2.04 3.86
CA PRO A 34 17.73 -2.43 4.33
C PRO A 34 17.95 -3.94 4.15
N LYS A 35 19.14 -4.34 3.67
CA LYS A 35 19.48 -5.76 3.48
C LYS A 35 19.35 -6.58 4.76
N SER A 36 19.67 -6.01 5.92
CA SER A 36 19.50 -6.66 7.22
C SER A 36 18.05 -7.02 7.54
N VAL A 37 17.08 -6.24 7.06
CA VAL A 37 15.64 -6.53 7.20
C VAL A 37 15.25 -7.68 6.26
N ILE A 38 15.80 -7.69 5.04
CA ILE A 38 15.57 -8.76 4.06
C ILE A 38 16.08 -10.09 4.61
N ASP A 39 17.33 -10.15 5.05
CA ASP A 39 17.93 -11.42 5.50
C ASP A 39 17.26 -11.96 6.77
N ARG A 40 16.73 -11.08 7.62
CA ARG A 40 16.06 -11.47 8.86
C ARG A 40 14.63 -11.95 8.67
N TYR A 41 13.89 -11.35 7.73
CA TYR A 41 12.45 -11.58 7.60
C TYR A 41 12.05 -12.30 6.33
N VAL A 42 12.88 -12.35 5.29
CA VAL A 42 12.62 -13.08 4.04
C VAL A 42 13.20 -14.47 4.13
N CYS A 43 12.69 -15.24 5.08
CA CYS A 43 13.08 -16.60 5.37
C CYS A 43 11.96 -17.29 6.17
N PRO A 44 12.02 -18.62 6.31
CA PRO A 44 11.17 -19.32 7.26
C PRO A 44 11.40 -18.81 8.70
N PRO A 45 10.36 -18.74 9.56
CA PRO A 45 8.98 -19.21 9.36
C PRO A 45 8.03 -18.20 8.69
N TYR A 46 8.49 -16.99 8.35
CA TYR A 46 7.64 -15.90 7.86
C TYR A 46 7.22 -16.07 6.39
N PHE A 47 8.12 -16.65 5.60
CA PHE A 47 7.91 -16.99 4.20
C PHE A 47 8.28 -18.45 3.96
N SER A 48 7.59 -19.10 3.04
CA SER A 48 8.03 -20.40 2.54
C SER A 48 9.38 -20.28 1.81
N GLU A 49 10.09 -21.39 1.62
CA GLU A 49 11.35 -21.41 0.85
C GLU A 49 11.18 -20.89 -0.59
N PHE A 50 10.01 -21.15 -1.19
CA PHE A 50 9.70 -20.63 -2.52
C PHE A 50 9.46 -19.12 -2.49
N GLU A 51 8.65 -18.64 -1.53
CA GLU A 51 8.39 -17.21 -1.36
C GLU A 51 9.67 -16.43 -1.02
N SER A 52 10.55 -16.99 -0.19
CA SER A 52 11.79 -16.33 0.23
C SER A 52 12.74 -16.13 -0.94
N SER A 53 12.87 -17.15 -1.81
CA SER A 53 13.65 -17.06 -3.04
C SER A 53 13.01 -16.11 -4.05
N ALA A 54 11.69 -16.22 -4.26
CA ALA A 54 10.96 -15.40 -5.22
C ALA A 54 10.99 -13.91 -4.84
N TYR A 55 10.75 -13.57 -3.58
CA TYR A 55 10.66 -12.17 -3.16
C TYR A 55 12.01 -11.52 -2.84
N ARG A 56 13.13 -12.25 -2.96
CA ARG A 56 14.47 -11.66 -2.79
C ARG A 56 14.82 -10.68 -3.90
N TYR A 57 14.39 -10.95 -5.14
CA TYR A 57 14.84 -10.24 -6.33
C TYR A 57 13.72 -9.44 -7.02
N PHE A 58 14.11 -8.45 -7.83
CA PHE A 58 13.20 -7.68 -8.67
C PHE A 58 12.68 -8.55 -9.82
N PRO A 59 11.40 -8.44 -10.25
CA PRO A 59 10.37 -7.47 -9.84
C PRO A 59 9.52 -7.89 -8.63
N THR A 60 9.53 -9.17 -8.29
CA THR A 60 8.73 -9.79 -7.23
C THR A 60 9.04 -9.25 -5.82
N SER A 61 10.19 -8.60 -5.64
CA SER A 61 10.55 -7.85 -4.43
C SER A 61 9.54 -6.76 -4.02
N TRP A 62 8.74 -6.22 -4.94
CA TRP A 62 7.66 -5.29 -4.62
C TRP A 62 6.63 -5.91 -3.66
N ILE A 63 6.35 -7.21 -3.81
CA ILE A 63 5.41 -7.95 -2.96
C ILE A 63 5.90 -7.95 -1.52
N ARG A 64 7.18 -8.28 -1.31
CA ARG A 64 7.81 -8.21 0.03
C ARG A 64 7.75 -6.80 0.60
N THR A 65 8.09 -5.78 -0.18
CA THR A 65 8.08 -4.38 0.29
C THR A 65 6.68 -3.96 0.74
N LEU A 66 5.66 -4.35 -0.03
CA LEU A 66 4.27 -4.13 0.34
C LEU A 66 3.90 -4.87 1.62
N LEU A 67 4.27 -6.15 1.75
CA LEU A 67 4.03 -6.96 2.96
C LEU A 67 4.72 -6.36 4.20
N PHE A 68 5.98 -5.96 4.09
CA PHE A 68 6.71 -5.30 5.16
C PHE A 68 6.05 -3.99 5.56
N SER A 69 5.65 -3.18 4.59
CA SER A 69 5.02 -1.89 4.86
C SER A 69 3.68 -2.07 5.55
N LEU A 70 2.86 -3.04 5.11
CA LEU A 70 1.60 -3.41 5.75
C LEU A 70 1.82 -3.95 7.17
N ALA A 71 2.79 -4.85 7.37
CA ALA A 71 3.09 -5.41 8.69
C ALA A 71 3.60 -4.35 9.68
N ILE A 72 4.38 -3.38 9.22
CA ILE A 72 4.85 -2.26 10.04
C ILE A 72 3.69 -1.35 10.45
N SER A 73 2.77 -1.09 9.53
CA SER A 73 1.73 -0.06 9.66
C SER A 73 0.43 -0.57 10.28
N ILE A 74 0.09 -1.84 10.04
CA ILE A 74 -1.18 -2.47 10.42
C ILE A 74 -0.90 -3.66 11.35
N PRO A 75 -1.31 -3.59 12.64
CA PRO A 75 -1.00 -4.63 13.61
C PRO A 75 -1.66 -5.98 13.27
N ILE A 76 -2.81 -5.97 12.60
CA ILE A 76 -3.54 -7.17 12.18
C ILE A 76 -2.69 -7.96 11.17
N PHE A 77 -2.17 -7.30 10.13
CA PHE A 77 -1.29 -7.93 9.14
C PHE A 77 -0.03 -8.50 9.77
N ARG A 78 0.56 -7.77 10.72
CA ARG A 78 1.71 -8.22 11.48
C ARG A 78 1.45 -9.53 12.23
N ARG A 79 0.28 -9.64 12.86
CA ARG A 79 -0.14 -10.84 13.60
C ARG A 79 -0.40 -12.02 12.68
N ILE A 80 -1.07 -11.79 11.55
CA ILE A 80 -1.40 -12.85 10.57
C ILE A 80 -0.13 -13.48 9.99
N ARG A 81 0.88 -12.68 9.64
CA ARG A 81 2.16 -13.19 9.10
C ARG A 81 3.18 -13.59 10.16
N GLY A 82 2.88 -13.38 11.45
CA GLY A 82 3.77 -13.77 12.54
C GLY A 82 5.02 -12.92 12.70
N PHE A 83 5.09 -11.70 12.12
CA PHE A 83 6.28 -10.83 12.15
C PHE A 83 6.66 -10.27 13.54
N GLY A 84 5.93 -10.65 14.60
CA GLY A 84 6.21 -10.24 15.97
C GLY A 84 6.29 -8.73 16.14
N ASP A 85 7.42 -8.24 16.66
CA ASP A 85 7.71 -6.82 16.91
C ASP A 85 8.62 -6.20 15.83
N MET A 86 8.44 -6.57 14.56
CA MET A 86 9.23 -6.08 13.42
C MET A 86 9.38 -4.55 13.40
N GLN A 87 8.33 -3.80 13.73
CA GLN A 87 8.35 -2.34 13.78
C GLN A 87 9.41 -1.76 14.73
N LYS A 88 9.83 -2.50 15.76
CA LYS A 88 10.87 -2.06 16.72
C LYS A 88 12.28 -2.45 16.27
N GLN A 89 12.40 -3.40 15.33
CA GLN A 89 13.66 -4.02 14.93
C GLN A 89 14.20 -3.46 13.61
N VAL A 90 13.36 -2.76 12.84
CA VAL A 90 13.75 -2.05 11.64
C VAL A 90 14.21 -0.62 11.95
N PRO A 91 15.04 0.00 11.10
CA PRO A 91 15.43 1.40 11.25
C PRO A 91 14.20 2.33 11.32
N LEU A 92 14.27 3.35 12.17
CA LEU A 92 13.16 4.28 12.39
C LEU A 92 12.69 4.95 11.09
N TRP A 93 13.63 5.37 10.24
CA TRP A 93 13.31 6.01 8.96
C TRP A 93 12.54 5.07 8.01
N PHE A 94 12.88 3.78 7.99
CA PHE A 94 12.17 2.79 7.16
C PHE A 94 10.77 2.55 7.70
N ASN A 95 10.62 2.49 9.03
CA ASN A 95 9.32 2.40 9.68
C ASN A 95 8.42 3.60 9.33
N VAL A 96 8.94 4.82 9.44
CA VAL A 96 8.22 6.05 9.08
C VAL A 96 7.86 6.06 7.60
N ALA A 97 8.79 5.72 6.70
CA ALA A 97 8.54 5.67 5.26
C ALA A 97 7.44 4.64 4.90
N SER A 98 7.50 3.44 5.48
CA SER A 98 6.48 2.40 5.30
C SER A 98 5.09 2.84 5.78
N ARG A 99 5.00 3.49 6.95
CA ARG A 99 3.73 4.02 7.47
C ARG A 99 3.17 5.14 6.61
N LEU A 100 4.02 6.07 6.21
CA LEU A 100 3.63 7.15 5.32
C LEU A 100 3.09 6.59 4.01
N PHE A 101 3.81 5.64 3.39
CA PHE A 101 3.37 4.96 2.17
C PHE A 101 1.99 4.30 2.37
N VAL A 102 1.82 3.48 3.40
CA VAL A 102 0.55 2.76 3.62
C VAL A 102 -0.60 3.72 3.91
N TYR A 103 -0.43 4.71 4.79
CA TYR A 103 -1.52 5.62 5.14
C TYR A 103 -1.88 6.58 4.01
N VAL A 104 -0.90 7.05 3.23
CA VAL A 104 -1.18 7.86 2.04
C VAL A 104 -1.92 7.02 0.99
N VAL A 105 -1.47 5.80 0.70
CA VAL A 105 -2.13 4.93 -0.27
C VAL A 105 -3.55 4.56 0.20
N LEU A 106 -3.73 4.13 1.44
CA LEU A 106 -5.05 3.77 1.97
C LEU A 106 -5.98 4.98 2.05
N GLY A 107 -5.49 6.13 2.51
CA GLY A 107 -6.27 7.36 2.57
C GLY A 107 -6.71 7.81 1.18
N TYR A 108 -5.82 7.71 0.19
CA TYR A 108 -6.13 8.01 -1.20
C TYR A 108 -7.18 7.06 -1.76
N LEU A 109 -6.98 5.75 -1.64
CA LEU A 109 -7.95 4.74 -2.09
C LEU A 109 -9.33 4.94 -1.44
N PHE A 110 -9.35 5.23 -0.14
CA PHE A 110 -10.59 5.51 0.58
C PHE A 110 -11.30 6.76 0.04
N SER A 111 -10.56 7.83 -0.27
CA SER A 111 -11.13 9.05 -0.87
C SER A 111 -11.73 8.79 -2.25
N VAL A 112 -11.09 7.95 -3.07
CA VAL A 112 -11.62 7.54 -4.39
C VAL A 112 -12.88 6.70 -4.24
N CYS A 113 -12.91 5.76 -3.29
CA CYS A 113 -14.10 4.97 -3.00
C CYS A 113 -15.29 5.86 -2.58
N ILE A 114 -15.05 6.87 -1.73
CA ILE A 114 -16.09 7.84 -1.34
C ILE A 114 -16.57 8.63 -2.56
N ALA A 115 -15.66 9.13 -3.39
CA ALA A 115 -16.00 9.86 -4.62
C ALA A 115 -16.90 9.02 -5.54
N ILE A 116 -16.54 7.76 -5.79
CA ILE A 116 -17.36 6.83 -6.58
C ILE A 116 -18.72 6.61 -5.92
N GLY A 117 -18.75 6.38 -4.60
CA GLY A 117 -20.00 6.20 -3.86
C GLY A 117 -20.95 7.39 -3.97
N ILE A 118 -20.43 8.62 -3.88
CA ILE A 118 -21.21 9.84 -4.06
C ILE A 118 -21.80 9.91 -5.48
N LEU A 119 -21.03 9.60 -6.52
CA LEU A 119 -21.54 9.58 -7.89
C LEU A 119 -22.65 8.55 -8.08
N VAL A 120 -22.50 7.34 -7.54
CA VAL A 120 -23.52 6.29 -7.62
C VAL A 120 -24.81 6.71 -6.93
N VAL A 121 -24.71 7.31 -5.76
CA VAL A 121 -25.89 7.83 -5.03
C VAL A 121 -26.59 8.91 -5.85
N ILE A 122 -25.85 9.90 -6.36
CA ILE A 122 -26.41 10.98 -7.19
C ILE A 122 -27.08 10.43 -8.45
N ALA A 123 -26.45 9.47 -9.12
CA ALA A 123 -27.01 8.84 -10.33
C ALA A 123 -28.32 8.11 -10.02
N THR A 124 -28.35 7.32 -8.94
CA THR A 124 -29.54 6.56 -8.51
C THR A 124 -30.71 7.48 -8.15
N PHE A 125 -30.47 8.53 -7.35
CA PHE A 125 -31.52 9.46 -6.93
C PHE A 125 -31.92 10.47 -8.03
N GLY A 126 -31.02 10.77 -8.97
CA GLY A 126 -31.29 11.61 -10.12
C GLY A 126 -32.10 10.93 -11.22
N LEU A 127 -32.00 9.59 -11.33
CA LEU A 127 -32.81 8.78 -12.27
C LEU A 127 -34.24 8.51 -11.78
N HIS A 128 -34.51 8.70 -10.48
CA HIS A 128 -35.82 8.51 -9.86
C HIS A 128 -36.66 9.80 -9.77
N LYS A 129 -36.20 10.91 -10.35
CA LYS A 129 -36.96 12.14 -10.57
C LYS A 129 -37.15 12.38 -12.06
#